data_AF-A0A7V4Y2Q1-F1
#
_entry.id   AF-A0A7V4Y2Q1-F1
#
_cell.length_a   1.000
_cell.length_b   1.000
_cell.length_c   1.000
_cell.angle_alpha   90.00
_cell.angle_beta   90.00
_cell.angle_gamma   90.00
#
_symmetry.space_group_name_H-M   'P 1'
#
loop_
_entity.id
_entity.type
_entity.pdbx_description
1 polymer ?
#
loop_
_entity_poly.entity_id
_entity_poly.type
_entity_poly.pdbx_seq_one_letter_code
_entity_poly.pdbx_strand_id
1 'polypeptide(L)' 'MIYYRCPMCRKICPDHLDLARHYLGQTDRRHKDWLKTQGLSYAELIKAQVTEFGNKGYEALAEVLKKTAQEVQV' A
#
# COMPACT_ATOMS: atom_id res chain seq x y z
N MET A 1 7.90 -15.78 11.73
CA MET A 1 7.67 -14.32 11.70
C MET A 1 6.54 -14.06 10.71
N ILE A 2 5.57 -13.20 11.01
CA ILE A 2 4.45 -12.93 10.09
C ILE A 2 4.90 -11.86 9.09
N TYR A 3 4.69 -12.12 7.80
CA TYR A 3 4.95 -11.19 6.70
C TYR A 3 3.66 -10.92 5.92
N TYR A 4 3.67 -9.88 5.09
CA TYR A 4 2.49 -9.47 4.33
C TYR A 4 2.78 -9.50 2.84
N ARG A 5 1.91 -10.19 2.09
CA ARG A 5 2.00 -10.26 0.64
C ARG A 5 1.23 -9.11 0.00
N CYS A 6 1.84 -8.48 -1.00
CA CYS A 6 1.16 -7.49 -1.81
C CYS A 6 -0.03 -8.13 -2.55
N PRO A 7 -1.25 -7.58 -2.48
CA PRO A 7 -2.41 -8.14 -3.15
C PRO A 7 -2.24 -8.26 -4.67
N MET A 8 -1.44 -7.38 -5.28
CA MET A 8 -1.34 -7.26 -6.74
C MET A 8 -0.12 -7.97 -7.35
N CYS A 9 0.86 -8.35 -6.54
CA CYS A 9 2.11 -8.93 -7.05
C CYS A 9 2.68 -10.00 -6.13
N ARG A 10 3.93 -10.41 -6.37
CA ARG A 10 4.62 -11.45 -5.58
C ARG A 10 5.47 -10.89 -4.45
N LYS A 11 5.47 -9.56 -4.25
CA LYS A 11 6.27 -8.92 -3.19
C LYS A 11 5.74 -9.31 -1.82
N ILE A 12 6.66 -9.62 -0.92
CA ILE A 12 6.44 -9.85 0.50
C ILE A 12 7.17 -8.74 1.24
N CYS A 13 6.51 -8.09 2.20
CA CYS A 13 7.07 -7.05 3.05
C CYS A 13 6.92 -7.45 4.54
N PRO A 14 7.83 -6.95 5.41
CA PRO A 14 7.81 -7.27 6.84
C PRO A 14 6.64 -6.61 7.59
N ASP A 15 6.17 -5.45 7.11
CA ASP A 15 5.03 -4.76 7.69
C ASP A 15 4.17 -4.05 6.62
N HIS A 16 3.00 -3.56 7.03
CA HIS A 16 2.04 -2.89 6.18
C HIS A 16 2.51 -1.53 5.65
N LEU A 17 3.40 -0.84 6.37
CA LEU A 17 3.94 0.45 5.95
C LEU A 17 4.93 0.26 4.80
N ASP A 18 5.80 -0.75 4.90
CA ASP A 18 6.66 -1.18 3.80
C ASP A 18 5.86 -1.71 2.61
N LEU A 19 4.72 -2.37 2.87
CA LEU A 19 3.78 -2.75 1.83
C LEU A 19 3.19 -1.50 1.12
N ALA A 20 2.78 -0.47 1.87
CA ALA A 20 2.27 0.78 1.33
C ALA A 20 3.33 1.54 0.51
N ARG A 21 4.57 1.61 0.99
CA ARG A 21 5.72 2.19 0.27
C ARG A 21 5.96 1.47 -1.04
N HIS A 22 5.99 0.14 -1.02
CA HIS A 22 6.08 -0.66 -2.24
C HIS A 22 4.94 -0.31 -3.21
N TYR A 23 3.72 -0.27 -2.71
CA TYR A 23 2.52 -0.08 -3.50
C TYR A 23 2.50 1.26 -4.24
N LEU A 24 2.77 2.37 -3.54
CA LEU A 24 2.84 3.69 -4.15
C LEU A 24 4.09 3.88 -5.01
N GLY A 25 5.16 3.11 -4.77
CA GLY A 25 6.39 3.14 -5.56
C GLY A 25 6.31 2.42 -6.92
N GLN A 26 5.38 1.49 -7.13
CA GLN A 26 5.30 0.75 -8.41
C GLN A 26 4.79 1.59 -9.58
N THR A 27 3.82 2.48 -9.31
CA THR A 27 3.20 3.40 -10.29
C THR A 27 2.53 2.75 -11.52
N ASP A 28 2.50 1.42 -11.61
CA ASP A 28 1.89 0.70 -12.72
C ASP A 28 0.36 0.66 -12.61
N ARG A 29 -0.28 0.29 -13.72
CA ARG A 29 -1.73 0.27 -13.84
C ARG A 29 -2.39 -0.72 -12.88
N ARG A 30 -1.81 -1.89 -12.61
CA ARG A 30 -2.45 -2.92 -11.76
C ARG A 30 -2.59 -2.41 -10.33
N HIS A 31 -1.51 -1.85 -9.79
CA HIS A 31 -1.54 -1.26 -8.45
C HIS A 31 -2.54 -0.11 -8.38
N LYS A 32 -2.49 0.82 -9.35
CA LYS A 32 -3.43 1.97 -9.41
C LYS A 32 -4.89 1.55 -9.54
N ASP A 33 -5.19 0.52 -10.34
CA ASP A 33 -6.57 0.08 -10.55
C ASP A 33 -7.15 -0.60 -9.29
N TRP A 34 -6.35 -1.33 -8.51
CA TRP A 34 -6.82 -1.87 -7.23
C TRP A 34 -7.02 -0.80 -6.15
N LEU A 35 -6.25 0.30 -6.15
CA LEU A 35 -6.55 1.41 -5.22
C LEU A 35 -7.98 1.92 -5.43
N LYS A 36 -8.41 2.02 -6.69
CA LYS A 36 -9.79 2.42 -7.03
C LYS A 36 -10.83 1.45 -6.46
N THR A 37 -10.55 0.14 -6.46
CA THR A 37 -11.48 -0.85 -5.87
C THR A 37 -11.57 -0.73 -4.35
N GLN A 38 -10.57 -0.11 -3.70
CA GLN A 38 -10.57 0.21 -2.27
C GLN A 38 -11.13 1.62 -1.98
N GLY A 39 -11.65 2.33 -2.99
CA GLY A 39 -12.12 3.70 -2.84
C GLY A 39 -11.00 4.74 -2.67
N LEU A 40 -9.76 4.38 -3.00
CA LEU A 40 -8.59 5.25 -2.90
C LEU A 40 -8.16 5.79 -4.26
N SER A 41 -7.64 7.02 -4.27
CA SER A 41 -7.01 7.63 -5.44
C SER A 41 -5.50 7.67 -5.26
N TYR A 42 -4.76 7.11 -6.22
CA TYR A 42 -3.29 7.20 -6.23
C TYR A 42 -2.82 8.65 -6.17
N ALA A 43 -3.43 9.55 -6.93
CA ALA A 43 -3.03 10.95 -6.98
C ALA A 43 -3.21 11.64 -5.62
N GLU A 44 -4.33 11.37 -4.94
CA GLU A 44 -4.59 11.94 -3.60
C GLU A 44 -3.63 11.37 -2.55
N LEU A 45 -3.32 10.08 -2.61
CA LEU A 45 -2.35 9.46 -1.69
C LEU A 45 -0.94 10.03 -1.90
N ILE A 46 -0.50 10.22 -3.14
CA ILE A 46 0.79 10.84 -3.44
C ILE A 46 0.79 12.31 -3.01
N LYS A 47 -0.27 13.05 -3.29
CA LYS A 47 -0.43 14.44 -2.85
C LYS A 47 -0.29 14.52 -1.32
N ALA A 48 -1.06 13.73 -0.58
CA ALA A 48 -0.96 13.65 0.88
C ALA A 48 0.46 13.30 1.34
N GLN A 49 1.13 12.35 0.68
CA GLN A 49 2.49 11.96 1.01
C GLN A 49 3.52 13.08 0.82
N VAL A 50 3.35 13.97 -0.18
CA VAL A 50 4.32 15.05 -0.46
C VAL A 50 3.96 16.38 0.19
N THR A 51 2.68 16.62 0.48
CA THR A 51 2.21 17.89 1.07
C THR A 51 1.97 17.83 2.56
N GLU A 52 1.77 16.64 3.14
CA GLU A 52 1.47 16.50 4.56
C GLU A 52 2.64 15.89 5.34
N PHE A 53 2.79 16.33 6.58
CA PHE A 53 3.79 15.80 7.50
C PHE A 53 3.44 14.37 7.94
N GLY A 54 4.47 13.53 8.18
CA GLY A 54 4.28 12.25 8.86
C GLY A 54 3.91 11.05 7.98
N ASN A 55 4.15 11.09 6.67
CA ASN A 55 3.87 9.97 5.76
C ASN A 55 2.38 9.60 5.62
N LYS A 56 1.48 10.58 5.73
CA LYS A 56 0.03 10.33 5.72
C LYS A 56 -0.47 9.52 4.52
N GLY A 57 0.10 9.70 3.34
CA GLY A 57 -0.25 8.90 2.17
C GLY A 57 0.07 7.41 2.35
N TYR A 58 1.23 7.09 2.94
CA TYR A 58 1.58 5.71 3.27
C TYR A 58 0.74 5.16 4.43
N GLU A 59 0.48 5.94 5.47
CA GLU A 59 -0.32 5.50 6.61
C GLU A 59 -1.76 5.18 6.21
N ALA A 60 -2.40 6.05 5.42
CA ALA A 60 -3.76 5.83 4.92
C ALA A 60 -3.87 4.52 4.12
N LEU A 61 -2.88 4.23 3.27
CA LEU A 61 -2.84 2.98 2.51
C LEU A 61 -2.51 1.78 3.41
N ALA A 62 -1.62 1.94 4.39
CA ALA A 62 -1.28 0.88 5.33
C ALA A 62 -2.50 0.40 6.13
N GLU A 63 -3.39 1.31 6.55
CA GLU A 63 -4.64 0.96 7.25
C GLU A 63 -5.59 0.10 6.40
N VAL A 64 -5.63 0.33 5.09
CA VAL A 64 -6.40 -0.51 4.15
C VAL A 64 -5.72 -1.86 3.93
N LEU A 65 -4.39 -1.86 3.80
CA LEU A 65 -3.60 -3.08 3.63
C LEU A 65 -3.67 -3.99 4.87
N LYS A 66 -3.78 -3.45 6.08
CA LYS A 66 -4.02 -4.21 7.32
C LYS A 66 -5.26 -5.10 7.28
N LYS A 67 -6.25 -4.72 6.47
CA LYS A 67 -7.54 -5.42 6.36
C LYS A 67 -7.59 -6.38 5.17
N THR A 68 -6.67 -6.25 4.22
CA THR A 68 -6.77 -6.88 2.89
C THR A 68 -5.54 -7.68 2.48
N ALA A 69 -4.37 -7.39 3.03
CA ALA A 69 -3.15 -8.10 2.71
C ALA A 69 -3.16 -9.50 3.34
N GLN A 70 -2.72 -10.48 2.56
CA GLN A 70 -2.59 -11.84 3.06
C GLN A 70 -1.35 -11.95 3.95
N GLU A 71 -1.55 -12.49 5.15
CA GLU A 71 -0.45 -12.92 6.03
C GLU A 71 0.24 -14.16 5.47
N VAL A 72 1.57 -14.14 5.47
CA VAL A 72 2.42 -15.25 5.01
C VAL A 72 3.41 -15.58 6.10
N GLN A 73 3.50 -16.86 6.44
CA GLN A 73 4.59 -17.41 7.25
C GLN A 73 5.69 -17.87 6.30
N VAL A 74 6.90 -17.36 6.53
CA VAL A 74 8.11 -17.67 5.77
C VAL A 74 9.13 -18.26 6.73
#